data_AF-R5W469-F1
#
_entry.id   AF-R5W469-F1
#
_cell.length_a   1.000
_cell.length_b   1.000
_cell.length_c   1.000
_cell.angle_alpha   90.00
_cell.angle_beta   90.00
_cell.angle_gamma   90.00
#
_symmetry.space_group_name_H-M   'P 1'
#
loop_
_entity.id
_entity.type
_entity.pdbx_description
1 polymer ?
#
loop_
_entity_poly.entity_id
_entity_poly.type
_entity_poly.pdbx_seq_one_letter_code
_entity_poly.pdbx_strand_id
1 'polypeptide(L)'
;MVGCAIAIKKGCKNAADAAEAIGIGLQSFCIPGSVADDRKVGLGHGNLAAMLLREETKCFAFLAGHESFAAAEGAIKIAAKADKVRKEPLRCILNGLGKDAAQIISRINGFTYVQTQFDYYTGELKVVQEIAYSDGPRAKVKCYGADDVREGVAIMWKEGVDVSITGNSTNPTRFQRSRRCSYHVERRCRRIYHR
;
A
#
# COMPACT_ATOMS: atom_id res chain seq x y z
N MET A 1 -15.22 14.44 15.26
CA MET A 1 -16.31 13.86 16.08
C MET A 1 -17.44 13.26 15.24
N VAL A 2 -17.83 13.85 14.09
CA VAL A 2 -18.93 13.33 13.23
C VAL A 2 -18.78 11.85 12.87
N GLY A 3 -17.60 11.42 12.44
CA GLY A 3 -17.34 10.01 12.11
C GLY A 3 -17.57 9.05 13.29
N CYS A 4 -17.18 9.44 14.50
CA CYS A 4 -17.41 8.65 15.71
C CYS A 4 -18.90 8.55 16.03
N ALA A 5 -19.65 9.66 15.91
CA ALA A 5 -21.08 9.65 16.12
C ALA A 5 -21.81 8.73 15.12
N ILE A 6 -21.37 8.73 13.85
CA ILE A 6 -21.88 7.81 12.83
C ILE A 6 -21.56 6.35 13.20
N ALA A 7 -20.34 6.06 13.65
CA ALA A 7 -19.95 4.71 14.05
C ALA A 7 -20.80 4.20 15.23
N ILE A 8 -21.02 5.02 16.25
CA ILE A 8 -21.87 4.71 17.40
C ILE A 8 -23.31 4.47 16.95
N LYS A 9 -23.86 5.37 16.11
CA LYS A 9 -25.23 5.26 15.59
C LYS A 9 -25.43 3.99 14.74
N LYS A 10 -24.41 3.60 13.97
CA LYS A 10 -24.42 2.35 13.18
C LYS A 10 -24.19 1.09 14.03
N GLY A 11 -23.83 1.23 15.30
CA GLY A 11 -23.49 0.11 16.17
C GLY A 11 -22.25 -0.65 15.71
N CYS A 12 -21.26 0.04 15.13
CA CYS A 12 -20.01 -0.58 14.66
C CYS A 12 -19.31 -1.28 15.84
N LYS A 13 -19.09 -2.59 15.72
CA LYS A 13 -18.48 -3.42 16.78
C LYS A 13 -17.00 -3.74 16.55
N ASN A 14 -16.51 -3.55 15.33
CA ASN A 14 -15.13 -3.83 14.95
C ASN A 14 -14.43 -2.55 14.47
N ALA A 15 -13.09 -2.58 14.47
CA ALA A 15 -12.27 -1.42 14.13
C ALA A 15 -12.38 -1.03 12.64
N ALA A 16 -12.58 -1.99 11.74
CA ALA A 16 -12.69 -1.75 10.32
C ALA A 16 -13.97 -0.95 9.96
N ASP A 17 -15.11 -1.36 10.49
CA ASP A 17 -16.40 -0.69 10.27
C ASP A 17 -16.39 0.72 10.89
N ALA A 18 -15.74 0.87 12.05
CA ALA A 18 -15.51 2.17 12.65
C ALA A 18 -14.64 3.07 11.77
N ALA A 19 -13.59 2.53 11.13
CA ALA A 19 -12.74 3.26 10.20
C ALA A 19 -13.52 3.73 8.94
N GLU A 20 -14.39 2.89 8.38
CA GLU A 20 -15.27 3.28 7.28
C GLU A 20 -16.24 4.40 7.69
N ALA A 21 -16.85 4.30 8.87
CA ALA A 21 -17.71 5.33 9.42
C ALA A 21 -16.97 6.66 9.67
N ILE A 22 -15.72 6.60 10.12
CA ILE A 22 -14.84 7.76 10.22
C ILE A 22 -14.60 8.38 8.84
N GLY A 23 -14.39 7.57 7.80
CA GLY A 23 -14.27 8.03 6.42
C GLY A 23 -15.48 8.82 5.93
N ILE A 24 -16.70 8.37 6.27
CA ILE A 24 -17.93 9.12 5.98
C ILE A 24 -17.92 10.48 6.68
N GLY A 25 -17.51 10.49 7.96
CA GLY A 25 -17.37 11.73 8.72
C GLY A 25 -16.30 12.66 8.17
N LEU A 26 -15.20 12.16 7.61
CA LEU A 26 -14.19 12.97 6.93
C LEU A 26 -14.74 13.55 5.63
N GLN A 27 -15.48 12.73 4.87
CA GLN A 27 -16.06 13.16 3.60
C GLN A 27 -17.04 14.31 3.77
N SER A 28 -17.81 14.36 4.87
CA SER A 28 -18.77 15.43 5.12
C SER A 28 -18.12 16.81 5.32
N PHE A 29 -16.82 16.87 5.58
CA PHE A 29 -16.08 18.14 5.67
C PHE A 29 -15.39 18.53 4.35
N CYS A 30 -15.47 17.70 3.30
CA CYS A 30 -14.95 18.08 1.99
C CYS A 30 -15.80 19.20 1.40
N ILE A 31 -15.15 20.28 0.97
CA ILE A 31 -15.82 21.43 0.36
C ILE A 31 -16.43 21.00 -0.98
N PRO A 32 -17.73 21.23 -1.23
CA PRO A 32 -18.37 20.90 -2.50
C PRO A 32 -17.61 21.49 -3.70
N GLY A 33 -17.36 20.68 -4.72
CA GLY A 33 -16.62 21.09 -5.92
C GLY A 33 -15.10 21.17 -5.75
N SER A 34 -14.57 20.91 -4.55
CA SER A 34 -13.13 20.72 -4.37
C SER A 34 -12.66 19.38 -4.95
N VAL A 35 -11.37 19.28 -5.26
CA VAL A 35 -10.73 18.01 -5.66
C VAL A 35 -10.94 16.91 -4.61
N ALA A 36 -11.01 17.28 -3.33
CA ALA A 36 -11.21 16.34 -2.23
C ALA A 36 -12.64 15.76 -2.22
N ASP A 37 -13.64 16.58 -2.55
CA ASP A 37 -15.02 16.12 -2.68
C ASP A 37 -15.23 15.28 -3.95
N ASP A 38 -14.70 15.72 -5.09
CA ASP A 38 -14.80 15.00 -6.37
C ASP A 38 -14.16 13.61 -6.30
N ARG A 39 -12.95 13.53 -5.73
CA ARG A 39 -12.22 12.26 -5.56
C ARG A 39 -12.68 11.44 -4.34
N LYS A 40 -13.71 11.89 -3.62
CA LYS A 40 -14.23 11.23 -2.41
C LYS A 40 -13.13 10.83 -1.42
N VAL A 41 -12.22 11.78 -1.15
CA VAL A 41 -10.98 11.54 -0.41
C VAL A 41 -11.25 11.04 1.01
N GLY A 42 -12.27 11.56 1.69
CA GLY A 42 -12.64 11.11 3.03
C GLY A 42 -13.06 9.65 3.07
N LEU A 43 -13.91 9.23 2.13
CA LEU A 43 -14.31 7.83 1.97
C LEU A 43 -13.11 6.94 1.62
N GLY A 44 -12.24 7.42 0.73
CA GLY A 44 -11.02 6.71 0.34
C GLY A 44 -10.09 6.40 1.54
N HIS A 45 -9.85 7.39 2.41
CA HIS A 45 -9.04 7.18 3.61
C HIS A 45 -9.68 6.21 4.61
N GLY A 46 -11.00 6.33 4.83
CA GLY A 46 -11.73 5.40 5.70
C GLY A 46 -11.66 3.95 5.20
N ASN A 47 -11.88 3.75 3.90
CA ASN A 47 -11.80 2.42 3.28
C ASN A 47 -10.38 1.84 3.33
N LEU A 48 -9.35 2.66 3.08
CA LEU A 48 -7.97 2.22 3.18
C LEU A 48 -7.62 1.79 4.61
N ALA A 49 -8.00 2.60 5.61
CA ALA A 49 -7.80 2.26 7.01
C ALA A 49 -8.54 0.96 7.39
N ALA A 50 -9.78 0.79 6.91
CA ALA A 50 -10.54 -0.43 7.13
C ALA A 50 -9.89 -1.65 6.49
N MET A 51 -9.34 -1.53 5.27
CA MET A 51 -8.59 -2.61 4.62
C MET A 51 -7.36 -3.01 5.44
N LEU A 52 -6.61 -2.05 5.99
CA LEU A 52 -5.46 -2.36 6.85
C LEU A 52 -5.84 -3.03 8.18
N LEU A 53 -7.07 -2.83 8.66
CA LEU A 53 -7.57 -3.43 9.91
C LEU A 53 -8.27 -4.78 9.69
N ARG A 54 -8.59 -5.13 8.44
CA ARG A 54 -9.27 -6.36 8.04
C ARG A 54 -8.30 -7.54 7.96
N GLU A 55 -8.62 -8.65 8.61
CA GLU A 55 -7.76 -9.86 8.64
C GLU A 55 -7.58 -10.48 7.24
N GLU A 56 -8.49 -10.20 6.31
CA GLU A 56 -8.40 -10.66 4.93
C GLU A 56 -7.20 -10.05 4.19
N THR A 57 -6.79 -8.84 4.58
CA THR A 57 -5.61 -8.18 4.04
C THR A 57 -4.37 -8.79 4.69
N LYS A 58 -3.51 -9.42 3.90
CA LYS A 58 -2.29 -10.08 4.38
C LYS A 58 -1.03 -9.37 3.94
N CYS A 59 -1.04 -8.75 2.75
CA CYS A 59 0.12 -8.06 2.20
C CYS A 59 -0.18 -6.61 1.82
N PHE A 60 0.65 -5.71 2.34
CA PHE A 60 0.61 -4.29 2.08
C PHE A 60 1.85 -3.84 1.32
N ALA A 61 1.66 -3.20 0.17
CA ALA A 61 2.77 -2.66 -0.63
C ALA A 61 2.83 -1.13 -0.58
N PHE A 62 4.00 -0.61 -0.25
CA PHE A 62 4.32 0.79 -0.46
C PHE A 62 5.10 0.96 -1.75
N LEU A 63 4.51 1.72 -2.67
CA LEU A 63 5.10 2.03 -3.97
C LEU A 63 5.85 3.35 -3.84
N ALA A 64 7.16 3.24 -3.67
CA ALA A 64 8.06 4.36 -3.48
C ALA A 64 8.56 4.89 -4.83
N GLY A 65 8.54 6.20 -5.02
CA GLY A 65 9.30 6.87 -6.07
C GLY A 65 10.75 7.13 -5.64
N HIS A 66 11.57 7.61 -6.57
CA HIS A 66 12.99 7.91 -6.35
C HIS A 66 13.26 8.94 -5.22
N GLU A 67 12.23 9.65 -4.74
CA GLU A 67 12.35 10.72 -3.73
C GLU A 67 11.67 10.35 -2.39
N SER A 68 11.08 9.16 -2.27
CA SER A 68 10.03 8.89 -1.25
C SER A 68 10.50 8.08 -0.02
N PHE A 69 11.77 8.16 0.38
CA PHE A 69 12.29 7.43 1.54
C PHE A 69 11.50 7.69 2.83
N ALA A 70 11.23 8.94 3.16
CA ALA A 70 10.48 9.30 4.38
C ALA A 70 9.02 8.82 4.34
N ALA A 71 8.41 8.77 3.16
CA ALA A 71 7.04 8.31 2.99
C ALA A 71 6.92 6.77 3.17
N ALA A 72 7.94 6.02 2.73
CA ALA A 72 8.04 4.59 2.97
C ALA A 72 8.10 4.26 4.46
N GLU A 73 8.92 4.98 5.22
CA GLU A 73 9.03 4.79 6.67
C GLU A 73 7.72 5.11 7.40
N GLY A 74 7.04 6.19 7.01
CA GLY A 74 5.72 6.55 7.53
C GLY A 74 4.67 5.47 7.26
N ALA A 75 4.62 4.94 6.04
CA ALA A 75 3.67 3.89 5.66
C ALA A 75 3.89 2.59 6.44
N ILE A 76 5.15 2.18 6.63
CA ILE A 76 5.49 0.99 7.44
C ILE A 76 5.08 1.18 8.90
N LYS A 77 5.27 2.39 9.46
CA LYS A 77 4.81 2.69 10.83
C LYS A 77 3.29 2.62 10.96
N ILE A 78 2.53 2.99 9.93
CA ILE A 78 1.06 2.86 9.92
C ILE A 78 0.67 1.38 9.95
N ALA A 79 1.28 0.54 9.12
CA ALA A 79 1.03 -0.91 9.12
C ALA A 79 1.38 -1.53 10.48
N ALA A 80 2.53 -1.18 11.06
CA ALA A 80 2.94 -1.65 12.39
C ALA A 80 2.01 -1.20 13.53
N LYS A 81 1.31 -0.07 13.37
CA LYS A 81 0.26 0.36 14.32
C LYS A 81 -1.02 -0.44 14.13
N ALA A 82 -1.40 -0.75 12.90
CA ALA A 82 -2.55 -1.62 12.60
C ALA A 82 -2.32 -3.04 13.17
N ASP A 83 -1.10 -3.57 13.05
CA ASP A 83 -0.72 -4.89 13.57
C ASP A 83 -0.95 -5.07 15.08
N LYS A 84 -1.03 -3.99 15.86
CA LYS A 84 -1.30 -4.06 17.30
C LYS A 84 -2.69 -4.59 17.64
N VAL A 85 -3.65 -4.45 16.72
CA VAL A 85 -5.05 -4.84 16.92
C VAL A 85 -5.47 -6.00 16.01
N ARG A 86 -4.52 -6.52 15.21
CA ARG A 86 -4.71 -7.66 14.32
C ARG A 86 -4.25 -8.95 14.98
N LYS A 87 -4.79 -10.06 14.51
CA LYS A 87 -4.33 -11.41 14.88
C LYS A 87 -3.06 -11.78 14.12
N GLU A 88 -3.06 -11.53 12.82
CA GLU A 88 -1.91 -11.76 11.95
C GLU A 88 -1.30 -10.42 11.48
N PRO A 89 0.01 -10.21 11.67
CA PRO A 89 0.67 -8.97 11.24
C PRO A 89 0.74 -8.90 9.71
N LEU A 90 0.61 -7.69 9.19
CA LEU A 90 0.70 -7.40 7.75
C LEU A 90 2.12 -7.63 7.24
N ARG A 91 2.23 -8.39 6.15
CA ARG A 91 3.48 -8.46 5.38
C ARG A 91 3.63 -7.16 4.59
N CYS A 92 4.64 -6.37 4.95
CA CYS A 92 4.91 -5.10 4.29
C CYS A 92 6.00 -5.28 3.23
N ILE A 93 5.74 -4.78 2.02
CA ILE A 93 6.74 -4.73 0.96
C ILE A 93 6.94 -3.31 0.45
N LEU A 94 8.16 -3.03 -0.01
CA LEU A 94 8.52 -1.82 -0.75
C LEU A 94 8.78 -2.20 -2.21
N ASN A 95 8.24 -1.41 -3.13
CA ASN A 95 8.36 -1.63 -4.57
C ASN A 95 8.36 -0.28 -5.31
N GLY A 96 8.73 -0.25 -6.59
CA GLY A 96 8.73 0.95 -7.42
C GLY A 96 10.06 1.73 -7.44
N LEU A 97 11.06 1.24 -6.71
CA LEU A 97 12.43 1.75 -6.70
C LEU A 97 13.26 1.08 -7.79
N GLY A 98 14.26 1.76 -8.35
CA GLY A 98 15.30 1.08 -9.13
C GLY A 98 16.12 0.12 -8.26
N LYS A 99 16.74 -0.90 -8.86
CA LYS A 99 17.47 -1.97 -8.14
C LYS A 99 18.56 -1.43 -7.21
N ASP A 100 19.36 -0.49 -7.67
CA ASP A 100 20.41 0.14 -6.85
C ASP A 100 19.82 0.93 -5.67
N ALA A 101 18.76 1.70 -5.91
CA ALA A 101 18.08 2.47 -4.88
C ALA A 101 17.44 1.55 -3.83
N ALA A 102 16.81 0.45 -4.27
CA ALA A 102 16.23 -0.55 -3.38
C ALA A 102 17.30 -1.19 -2.48
N GLN A 103 18.46 -1.52 -3.02
CA GLN A 103 19.57 -2.09 -2.22
C GLN A 103 20.07 -1.10 -1.16
N ILE A 104 20.31 0.16 -1.54
CA ILE A 104 20.77 1.22 -0.62
C ILE A 104 19.74 1.45 0.49
N ILE A 105 18.46 1.61 0.14
CA ILE A 105 17.38 1.85 1.09
C ILE A 105 17.22 0.67 2.06
N SER A 106 17.35 -0.55 1.54
CA SER A 106 17.29 -1.76 2.38
C SER A 106 18.41 -1.78 3.40
N ARG A 107 19.63 -1.46 2.97
CA ARG A 107 20.80 -1.42 3.84
C ARG A 107 20.68 -0.35 4.93
N ILE A 108 20.25 0.87 4.58
CA ILE A 108 20.12 1.97 5.54
C ILE A 108 19.06 1.66 6.60
N ASN A 109 17.94 1.06 6.20
CA ASN A 109 16.83 0.79 7.13
C ASN A 109 16.92 -0.55 7.86
N GLY A 110 17.76 -1.48 7.38
CA GLY A 110 17.79 -2.85 7.87
C GLY A 110 16.62 -3.69 7.35
N PHE A 111 16.15 -3.43 6.13
CA PHE A 111 15.15 -4.26 5.45
C PHE A 111 15.82 -5.42 4.71
N THR A 112 15.02 -6.38 4.26
CA THR A 112 15.49 -7.44 3.38
C THR A 112 15.43 -6.97 1.93
N TYR A 113 16.58 -6.84 1.28
CA TYR A 113 16.66 -6.55 -0.15
C TYR A 113 16.36 -7.80 -0.94
N VAL A 114 15.45 -7.70 -1.91
CA VAL A 114 15.13 -8.80 -2.82
C VAL A 114 15.34 -8.33 -4.25
N GLN A 115 16.36 -8.90 -4.90
CA GLN A 115 16.66 -8.65 -6.30
C GLN A 115 15.90 -9.62 -7.19
N THR A 116 15.18 -9.07 -8.15
CA THR A 116 14.45 -9.85 -9.15
C THR A 116 15.07 -9.71 -10.53
N GLN A 117 14.81 -10.72 -11.35
CA GLN A 117 15.05 -10.71 -12.78
C GLN A 117 13.75 -11.11 -13.46
N PHE A 118 13.24 -10.20 -14.28
CA PHE A 118 12.01 -10.38 -15.04
C PHE A 118 12.35 -10.83 -16.47
N ASP A 119 11.75 -11.94 -16.88
CA ASP A 119 11.82 -12.39 -18.27
C ASP A 119 10.70 -11.73 -19.08
N TYR A 120 11.07 -10.84 -19.98
CA TYR A 120 10.14 -10.06 -20.80
C TYR A 120 9.38 -10.90 -21.84
N TYR A 121 9.89 -12.08 -22.21
CA TYR A 121 9.25 -12.95 -23.19
C TYR A 121 8.18 -13.83 -22.56
N THR A 122 8.46 -14.37 -21.36
CA THR A 122 7.54 -15.29 -20.65
C THR A 122 6.66 -14.58 -19.63
N GLY A 123 7.05 -13.38 -19.17
CA GLY A 123 6.39 -12.67 -18.07
C GLY A 123 6.70 -13.26 -16.69
N GLU A 124 7.68 -14.16 -16.59
CA GLU A 124 8.08 -14.79 -15.34
C GLU A 124 9.04 -13.90 -14.52
N LEU A 125 8.81 -13.86 -13.20
CA LEU A 125 9.66 -13.14 -12.25
C LEU A 125 10.47 -14.13 -11.39
N LYS A 126 11.79 -14.09 -11.52
CA LYS A 126 12.72 -14.91 -10.72
C LYS A 126 13.40 -14.04 -9.67
N VAL A 127 13.61 -14.57 -8.46
CA VAL A 127 14.44 -13.91 -7.44
C VAL A 127 15.86 -14.41 -7.60
N VAL A 128 16.77 -13.47 -7.81
CA VAL A 128 18.20 -13.74 -8.03
C VAL A 128 18.96 -13.66 -6.72
N GLN A 129 18.57 -12.74 -5.83
CA GLN A 129 19.25 -12.51 -4.57
C GLN A 129 18.28 -12.04 -3.49
N GLU A 130 18.46 -12.53 -2.26
CA GLU A 130 17.76 -12.05 -1.07
C GLU A 130 18.80 -11.81 0.03
N ILE A 131 18.89 -10.57 0.52
CA ILE A 131 19.87 -10.15 1.54
C ILE A 131 19.13 -9.48 2.69
N ALA A 132 19.13 -10.11 3.86
CA ALA A 132 18.66 -9.48 5.09
C ALA A 132 19.77 -8.61 5.69
N TYR A 133 19.54 -7.30 5.80
CA TYR A 133 20.49 -6.37 6.42
C TYR A 133 20.30 -6.20 7.94
N SER A 134 19.32 -6.88 8.53
CA SER A 134 19.04 -6.88 9.96
C SER A 134 18.43 -8.22 10.35
N ASP A 135 18.48 -8.57 11.63
CA ASP A 135 17.79 -9.74 12.21
C ASP A 135 16.51 -9.35 12.96
N GLY A 136 16.22 -8.05 13.04
CA GLY A 136 15.09 -7.50 13.78
C GLY A 136 13.75 -7.52 13.02
N PRO A 137 12.68 -6.94 13.59
CA PRO A 137 11.38 -6.86 12.93
C PRO A 137 11.42 -6.10 11.59
N ARG A 138 12.42 -5.24 11.39
CA ARG A 138 12.65 -4.54 10.12
C ARG A 138 13.03 -5.48 8.98
N ALA A 139 13.71 -6.58 9.27
CA ALA A 139 14.07 -7.59 8.27
C ALA A 139 12.85 -8.27 7.62
N LYS A 140 11.69 -8.25 8.31
CA LYS A 140 10.43 -8.78 7.78
C LYS A 140 9.88 -7.94 6.62
N VAL A 141 10.33 -6.70 6.47
CA VAL A 141 9.95 -5.85 5.35
C VAL A 141 10.83 -6.20 4.16
N LYS A 142 10.22 -6.61 3.06
CA LYS A 142 10.94 -6.91 1.81
C LYS A 142 10.96 -5.69 0.90
N CYS A 143 12.13 -5.30 0.44
CA CYS A 143 12.32 -4.18 -0.46
C CYS A 143 12.78 -4.69 -1.82
N TYR A 144 11.91 -4.49 -2.80
CA TYR A 144 12.09 -4.90 -4.18
C TYR A 144 12.53 -3.72 -5.03
N GLY A 145 13.52 -3.98 -5.88
CA GLY A 145 13.88 -3.10 -6.99
C GLY A 145 13.27 -3.60 -8.29
N ALA A 146 12.68 -2.70 -9.07
CA ALA A 146 12.11 -2.98 -10.38
C ALA A 146 12.70 -2.03 -11.42
N ASP A 147 13.15 -2.57 -12.55
CA ASP A 147 13.68 -1.76 -13.65
C ASP A 147 12.54 -1.03 -14.37
N ASP A 148 11.39 -1.70 -14.50
CA ASP A 148 10.21 -1.17 -15.14
C ASP A 148 8.89 -1.43 -14.38
N VAL A 149 7.79 -0.93 -14.96
CA VAL A 149 6.44 -1.07 -14.39
C VAL A 149 5.96 -2.53 -14.42
N ARG A 150 6.35 -3.31 -15.43
CA ARG A 150 5.89 -4.70 -15.61
C ARG A 150 6.50 -5.61 -14.56
N GLU A 151 7.81 -5.49 -14.32
CA GLU A 151 8.51 -6.15 -13.23
C GLU A 151 7.90 -5.75 -11.89
N GLY A 152 7.64 -4.45 -11.69
CA GLY A 152 6.97 -3.95 -10.48
C GLY A 152 5.59 -4.57 -10.25
N VAL A 153 4.77 -4.71 -11.28
CA VAL A 153 3.46 -5.39 -11.18
C VAL A 153 3.62 -6.89 -10.90
N ALA A 154 4.55 -7.56 -11.57
CA ALA A 154 4.83 -8.98 -11.34
C ALA A 154 5.28 -9.26 -9.89
N ILE A 155 6.07 -8.35 -9.29
CA ILE A 155 6.44 -8.42 -7.87
C ILE A 155 5.21 -8.38 -6.97
N MET A 156 4.26 -7.47 -7.24
CA MET A 156 3.03 -7.35 -6.46
C MET A 156 2.17 -8.63 -6.56
N TRP A 157 2.14 -9.26 -7.72
CA TRP A 157 1.43 -10.53 -7.92
C TRP A 157 2.10 -11.68 -7.18
N LYS A 158 3.44 -11.78 -7.28
CA LYS A 158 4.21 -12.80 -6.58
C LYS A 158 4.01 -12.74 -5.07
N GLU A 159 4.01 -11.54 -4.50
CA GLU A 159 3.84 -11.35 -3.06
C GLU A 159 2.38 -11.45 -2.60
N GLY A 160 1.42 -11.46 -3.53
CA GLY A 160 -0.01 -11.48 -3.22
C GLY A 160 -0.46 -10.21 -2.51
N VAL A 161 -0.06 -9.04 -3.05
CA VAL A 161 -0.41 -7.74 -2.47
C VAL A 161 -1.92 -7.52 -2.54
N ASP A 162 -2.54 -7.27 -1.38
CA ASP A 162 -3.97 -6.98 -1.27
C ASP A 162 -4.25 -5.48 -1.35
N VAL A 163 -3.36 -4.68 -0.77
CA VAL A 163 -3.50 -3.22 -0.66
C VAL A 163 -2.17 -2.58 -0.99
N SER A 164 -2.20 -1.53 -1.81
CA SER A 164 -1.02 -0.74 -2.10
C SER A 164 -1.31 0.75 -2.04
N ILE A 165 -0.32 1.53 -1.61
CA ILE A 165 -0.37 2.99 -1.71
C ILE A 165 0.88 3.50 -2.42
N THR A 166 0.75 4.65 -3.08
CA THR A 166 1.88 5.34 -3.71
C THR A 166 2.28 6.56 -2.88
N GLY A 167 3.55 6.66 -2.54
CA GLY A 167 4.13 7.93 -2.13
C GLY A 167 4.11 8.91 -3.30
N ASN A 168 3.80 10.18 -3.02
CA ASN A 168 3.66 11.27 -4.00
C ASN A 168 4.63 11.13 -5.20
N SER A 169 4.08 10.86 -6.38
CA SER A 169 4.86 10.77 -7.62
C SER A 169 4.84 12.13 -8.29
N THR A 170 5.91 12.88 -8.13
CA THR A 170 6.25 14.06 -8.94
C THR A 170 6.54 13.69 -10.40
N ASN A 171 6.61 12.40 -10.75
CA ASN A 171 6.71 11.92 -12.12
C ASN A 171 5.38 11.30 -12.62
N PRO A 172 4.49 12.08 -13.23
CA PRO A 172 3.19 11.62 -13.69
C PRO A 172 3.26 10.37 -14.58
N THR A 173 4.28 10.20 -15.41
CA THR A 173 4.30 9.16 -16.45
C THR A 173 4.62 7.74 -15.99
N ARG A 174 5.25 7.52 -14.82
CA ARG A 174 5.73 6.16 -14.46
C ARG A 174 4.66 5.23 -13.88
N PHE A 175 3.55 5.76 -13.36
CA PHE A 175 2.43 4.93 -12.87
C PHE A 175 1.03 5.45 -13.19
N GLN A 176 0.87 6.54 -13.96
CA GLN A 176 -0.46 7.12 -14.22
C GLN A 176 -1.41 6.25 -15.05
N ARG A 177 -0.91 5.31 -15.87
CA ARG A 177 -1.79 4.49 -16.73
C ARG A 177 -2.48 3.32 -16.02
N SER A 178 -2.33 3.21 -14.71
CA SER A 178 -3.26 2.43 -13.90
C SER A 178 -3.55 3.23 -12.64
N ARG A 179 -4.75 3.81 -12.57
CA ARG A 179 -5.26 4.47 -11.36
C ARG A 179 -5.09 3.47 -10.21
N ARG A 180 -4.09 3.67 -9.34
CA ARG A 180 -3.81 2.85 -8.16
C ARG A 180 -4.84 3.11 -7.06
N CYS A 181 -6.09 2.81 -7.40
CA CYS A 181 -7.14 2.39 -6.49
C CYS A 181 -6.72 1.01 -5.96
N SER A 182 -7.06 0.66 -4.71
CA SER A 182 -6.75 -0.63 -4.07
C SER A 182 -6.66 -1.77 -5.09
N TYR A 183 -5.45 -2.24 -5.39
CA TYR A 183 -5.26 -3.37 -6.28
C TYR A 183 -5.72 -4.63 -5.57
N HIS A 184 -7.00 -4.94 -5.69
CA HIS A 184 -7.40 -6.34 -5.74
C HIS A 184 -6.84 -6.87 -7.07
N VAL A 185 -5.64 -7.46 -7.01
CA VAL A 185 -4.95 -8.10 -8.13
C VAL A 185 -5.96 -8.92 -8.92
N GLU A 186 -6.06 -8.67 -10.22
CA GLU A 186 -7.14 -9.08 -11.13
C GLU A 186 -7.56 -10.56 -11.02
N ARG A 187 -8.51 -10.83 -10.12
CA ARG A 187 -9.68 -11.69 -10.38
C ARG A 187 -11.02 -10.94 -10.30
N ARG A 188 -11.00 -9.64 -9.99
CA ARG A 188 -12.13 -8.72 -10.21
C ARG A 188 -11.64 -7.29 -9.94
N CYS A 189 -11.28 -6.57 -11.00
CA CYS A 189 -11.22 -5.12 -10.94
C CYS A 189 -12.66 -4.59 -10.79
N ARG A 190 -13.25 -4.71 -9.59
CA ARG A 190 -14.45 -3.95 -9.25
C ARG A 190 -13.97 -2.52 -9.07
N ARG A 191 -14.23 -1.68 -10.08
CA ARG A 191 -14.14 -0.23 -9.96
C ARG A 191 -14.79 0.17 -8.63
N ILE A 192 -14.05 0.81 -7.73
CA ILE A 192 -14.62 1.58 -6.62
C ILE A 192 -15.13 2.95 -7.16
N TYR A 193 -15.60 2.97 -8.42
CA TYR A 193 -16.11 4.13 -9.14
C TYR A 193 -17.07 3.62 -10.23
N HIS A 194 -18.33 3.41 -9.86
CA HIS A 194 -19.40 3.51 -10.84
C HIS A 194 -19.76 5.00 -10.99
N ARG A 195 -19.96 5.40 -12.25
CA ARG A 195 -20.49 6.71 -12.67
C ARG A 195 -21.71 7.12 -11.86
#